data_AF-A0A3M3Z3W3-F1
#
_entry.id   AF-A0A3M3Z3W3-F1
#
_cell.length_a   1.000
_cell.length_b   1.000
_cell.length_c   1.000
_cell.angle_alpha   90.00
_cell.angle_beta   90.00
_cell.angle_gamma   90.00
#
_symmetry.space_group_name_H-M   'P 1'
#
loop_
_entity.id
_entity.type
_entity.pdbx_description
1 polymer ?
#
loop_
_entity_poly.entity_id
_entity_poly.type
_entity_poly.pdbx_seq_one_letter_code
_entity_poly.pdbx_strand_id
1 'polypeptide(L)'
;SPEHASRVILSSPVISPAKWRSLMNLERPGFERHIIDLNYDESLGLEAAVRNVADQAEEAVRSGHTLIVLSDRHIAPGKLPVHASLAVGAVHHRLTEQGLRCDSNILVETATARDP
;
A
#
# COMPACT_ATOMS: atom_id res chain seq x y z
N SER A 1 -3.24 -1.16 26.65
CA SER A 1 -4.48 -1.94 26.88
C SER A 1 -4.41 -3.24 26.07
N PRO A 2 -5.28 -4.23 26.32
CA PRO A 2 -5.41 -5.43 25.48
C PRO A 2 -5.59 -5.10 23.99
N GLU A 3 -6.25 -3.99 23.67
CA GLU A 3 -6.43 -3.49 22.29
C GLU A 3 -5.11 -3.15 21.60
N HIS A 4 -4.12 -2.59 22.31
CA HIS A 4 -2.79 -2.31 21.76
C HIS A 4 -2.01 -3.58 21.37
N ALA A 5 -2.40 -4.74 21.89
CA ALA A 5 -1.80 -6.05 21.57
C ALA A 5 -2.42 -6.69 20.32
N SER A 6 -3.48 -6.11 19.75
CA SER A 6 -4.11 -6.59 18.51
C SER A 6 -3.24 -6.23 17.29
N ARG A 7 -2.20 -7.03 17.04
CA ARG A 7 -1.22 -6.81 15.96
C ARG A 7 -0.90 -8.11 15.23
N VAL A 8 -0.63 -8.02 13.93
CA VAL A 8 0.05 -9.09 13.18
C VAL A 8 1.55 -8.83 13.27
N ILE A 9 2.29 -9.81 13.79
CA ILE A 9 3.74 -9.69 13.95
C ILE A 9 4.42 -10.45 12.80
N LEU A 10 5.23 -9.74 12.04
CA LEU A 10 6.11 -10.33 11.03
C LEU A 10 7.53 -10.40 11.58
N SER A 11 8.20 -11.53 11.37
CA SER A 11 9.59 -11.73 11.79
C SER A 11 10.62 -11.05 10.88
N SER A 12 10.17 -10.50 9.75
CA SER A 12 10.99 -9.86 8.71
C SER A 12 10.12 -8.87 7.92
N PRO A 13 10.69 -7.76 7.40
CA PRO A 13 10.00 -6.88 6.45
C PRO A 13 9.78 -7.56 5.08
N VAL A 14 10.53 -8.62 4.78
CA VAL A 14 10.36 -9.42 3.55
C VAL A 14 9.35 -10.53 3.80
N ILE A 15 8.25 -10.50 3.05
CA ILE A 15 7.11 -11.40 3.21
C ILE A 15 7.14 -12.48 2.13
N SER A 16 7.14 -13.75 2.53
CA SER A 16 7.06 -14.85 1.57
C SER A 16 5.67 -14.90 0.91
N PRO A 17 5.54 -15.46 -0.31
CA PRO A 17 4.25 -15.55 -1.00
C PRO A 17 3.16 -16.26 -0.20
N ALA A 18 3.53 -17.25 0.63
CA ALA A 18 2.57 -17.94 1.50
C ALA A 18 2.06 -17.02 2.62
N LYS A 19 2.94 -16.29 3.30
CA LYS A 19 2.57 -15.32 4.34
C LYS A 19 1.75 -14.16 3.76
N TRP A 20 2.10 -13.70 2.56
CA TRP A 20 1.36 -12.68 1.84
C TRP A 20 -0.08 -13.11 1.60
N ARG A 21 -0.30 -14.31 1.05
CA ARG A 21 -1.64 -14.88 0.85
C ARG A 21 -2.43 -14.99 2.15
N SER A 22 -1.80 -15.44 3.24
CA SER A 22 -2.44 -15.48 4.56
C SER A 22 -2.86 -14.09 5.04
N LEU A 23 -2.01 -13.07 4.89
CA LEU A 23 -2.32 -11.70 5.27
C LEU A 23 -3.44 -11.10 4.39
N MET A 24 -3.41 -11.38 3.09
CA MET A 24 -4.43 -10.97 2.14
C MET A 24 -5.75 -11.72 2.33
N ASN A 25 -5.83 -12.80 3.10
CA ASN A 25 -7.09 -13.47 3.39
C ASN A 25 -7.51 -13.31 4.85
N LEU A 26 -6.86 -12.39 5.58
CA LEU A 26 -7.16 -12.14 6.99
C LEU A 26 -8.44 -11.30 7.11
N GLU A 27 -9.55 -11.94 7.44
CA GLU A 27 -10.82 -11.29 7.76
C GLU A 27 -10.93 -11.08 9.28
N ARG A 28 -10.30 -10.01 9.77
CA ARG A 28 -10.30 -9.65 11.20
C ARG A 28 -10.57 -8.16 11.36
N PRO A 29 -11.53 -7.75 12.23
CA PRO A 29 -11.77 -6.35 12.52
C PRO A 29 -10.49 -5.60 12.91
N GLY A 30 -10.29 -4.42 12.31
CA GLY A 30 -9.09 -3.60 12.51
C GLY A 30 -7.92 -3.95 11.59
N PHE A 31 -8.07 -4.93 10.69
CA PHE A 31 -7.10 -5.26 9.62
C PHE A 31 -7.70 -5.00 8.23
N GLU A 32 -8.64 -4.07 8.14
CA GLU A 32 -9.25 -3.67 6.87
C GLU A 32 -8.16 -3.16 5.91
N ARG A 33 -8.22 -3.65 4.68
CA ARG A 33 -7.18 -3.40 3.68
C ARG A 33 -7.73 -2.71 2.45
N HIS A 34 -6.93 -1.83 1.88
CA HIS A 34 -7.21 -1.19 0.61
C HIS A 34 -6.06 -1.45 -0.36
N ILE A 35 -6.36 -1.97 -1.54
CA ILE A 35 -5.37 -2.23 -2.59
C ILE A 35 -5.41 -1.09 -3.59
N ILE A 36 -4.28 -0.39 -3.74
CA ILE A 36 -4.07 0.65 -4.73
C ILE A 36 -3.25 0.07 -5.86
N ASP A 37 -3.82 0.08 -7.06
CA ASP A 37 -3.12 -0.30 -8.28
C ASP A 37 -2.12 0.81 -8.67
N LEU A 38 -0.88 0.43 -8.88
CA LEU A 38 0.18 1.32 -9.32
C LEU A 38 0.20 1.50 -10.85
N ASN A 39 -0.60 0.73 -11.59
CA ASN A 39 -0.71 0.83 -13.04
C ASN A 39 -1.69 1.94 -13.44
N TYR A 40 -1.18 3.03 -14.01
CA TYR A 40 -1.96 4.19 -14.41
C TYR A 40 -2.05 4.33 -15.92
N ASP A 41 -3.03 5.11 -16.39
CA ASP A 41 -3.20 5.40 -17.81
C ASP A 41 -2.10 6.32 -18.34
N GLU A 42 -1.51 6.00 -19.49
CA GLU A 42 -0.44 6.82 -20.08
C GLU A 42 -0.87 8.30 -20.27
N SER A 43 -2.16 8.55 -20.54
CA SER A 43 -2.70 9.91 -20.71
C SER A 43 -2.68 10.77 -19.45
N LEU A 44 -2.60 10.16 -18.25
CA LEU A 44 -2.63 10.88 -16.97
C LEU A 44 -1.29 11.57 -16.66
N GLY A 45 -0.17 10.98 -17.09
CA GLY A 45 1.18 11.41 -16.73
C GLY A 45 1.60 11.00 -15.31
N LEU A 46 2.91 10.81 -15.12
CA LEU A 46 3.49 10.23 -13.89
C LEU A 46 3.20 11.06 -12.63
N GLU A 47 3.32 12.40 -12.70
CA GLU A 47 3.09 13.25 -11.52
C GLU A 47 1.67 13.11 -10.99
N ALA A 48 0.68 13.21 -11.88
CA ALA A 48 -0.72 13.06 -11.51
C ALA A 48 -1.03 11.64 -11.01
N ALA A 49 -0.40 10.62 -11.59
CA ALA A 49 -0.51 9.24 -11.12
C ALA A 49 0.00 9.06 -9.68
N VAL A 50 1.18 9.61 -9.37
CA VAL A 50 1.77 9.54 -8.02
C VAL A 50 0.90 10.28 -7.00
N ARG A 51 0.41 11.48 -7.36
CA ARG A 51 -0.54 12.23 -6.52
C ARG A 51 -1.82 11.44 -6.28
N ASN A 52 -2.39 10.86 -7.32
CA ASN A 52 -3.60 10.03 -7.23
C ASN A 52 -3.40 8.82 -6.29
N VAL A 53 -2.25 8.14 -6.34
CA VAL A 53 -1.92 7.05 -5.40
C VAL A 53 -1.88 7.55 -3.95
N ALA A 54 -1.29 8.72 -3.70
CA ALA A 54 -1.24 9.30 -2.36
C ALA A 54 -2.63 9.72 -1.86
N ASP A 55 -3.46 10.31 -2.73
CA ASP A 55 -4.81 10.76 -2.41
C ASP A 55 -5.74 9.56 -2.11
N GLN A 56 -5.65 8.48 -2.89
CA GLN A 56 -6.36 7.22 -2.60
C GLN A 56 -5.94 6.62 -1.25
N ALA A 57 -4.65 6.66 -0.92
CA ALA A 57 -4.17 6.16 0.37
C ALA A 57 -4.71 6.99 1.53
N GLU A 58 -4.71 8.32 1.41
CA GLU A 58 -5.32 9.20 2.42
C GLU A 58 -6.80 8.86 2.64
N GLU A 59 -7.58 8.80 1.56
CA GLU A 59 -9.01 8.51 1.61
C GLU A 59 -9.29 7.13 2.22
N ALA A 60 -8.50 6.13 1.85
CA ALA A 60 -8.62 4.78 2.39
C ALA A 60 -8.40 4.76 3.90
N VAL A 61 -7.37 5.45 4.41
CA VAL A 61 -7.11 5.51 5.86
C VAL A 61 -8.21 6.27 6.58
N ARG A 62 -8.70 7.39 6.04
CA ARG A 62 -9.85 8.13 6.59
C ARG A 62 -11.11 7.29 6.64
N SER A 63 -11.28 6.38 5.68
CA SER A 63 -12.37 5.40 5.62
C SER A 63 -12.18 4.19 6.55
N GLY A 64 -11.11 4.15 7.37
CA GLY A 64 -10.88 3.12 8.37
C GLY A 64 -10.02 1.94 7.91
N HIS A 65 -9.40 2.00 6.73
CA HIS A 65 -8.47 0.97 6.27
C HIS A 65 -7.11 1.13 6.97
N THR A 66 -6.68 0.10 7.67
CA THR A 66 -5.41 0.09 8.43
C THR A 66 -4.26 -0.53 7.64
N LEU A 67 -4.54 -1.23 6.55
CA LEU A 67 -3.54 -1.84 5.66
C LEU A 67 -3.64 -1.24 4.24
N ILE A 68 -2.70 -0.38 3.88
CA ILE A 68 -2.60 0.17 2.53
C ILE A 68 -1.64 -0.69 1.72
N VAL A 69 -2.16 -1.35 0.69
CA VAL A 69 -1.42 -2.26 -0.18
C VAL A 69 -1.16 -1.57 -1.51
N LEU A 70 0.10 -1.32 -1.83
CA LEU A 70 0.53 -0.81 -3.12
C LEU A 70 0.94 -1.98 -4.01
N SER A 71 0.30 -2.15 -5.18
CA SER A 71 0.55 -3.30 -6.05
C SER A 71 0.79 -2.89 -7.50
N ASP A 72 1.88 -3.36 -8.10
CA ASP A 72 2.15 -3.23 -9.54
C ASP A 72 1.77 -4.49 -10.34
N ARG A 73 1.18 -5.50 -9.68
CA ARG A 73 0.91 -6.83 -10.24
C ARG A 73 0.01 -6.83 -11.49
N HIS A 74 -0.92 -5.89 -11.61
CA HIS A 74 -1.92 -5.87 -12.68
C HIS A 74 -1.47 -5.08 -13.92
N ILE A 75 -0.21 -5.26 -14.32
CA ILE A 75 0.30 -4.64 -15.54
C ILE A 75 -0.51 -5.08 -16.77
N ALA A 76 -0.90 -4.13 -17.61
CA ALA A 76 -1.75 -4.35 -18.77
C ALA A 76 -1.35 -3.45 -19.94
N PRO A 77 -1.67 -3.83 -21.20
CA PRO A 77 -1.47 -2.95 -22.35
C PRO A 77 -2.14 -1.59 -22.16
N GLY A 78 -1.43 -0.50 -22.49
CA GLY A 78 -1.92 0.87 -22.32
C GLY A 78 -1.83 1.42 -20.89
N LYS A 79 -1.22 0.67 -19.96
CA LYS A 79 -0.90 1.15 -18.61
C LYS A 79 0.59 1.23 -18.38
N LEU A 80 1.00 2.21 -17.58
CA LEU A 80 2.36 2.39 -17.10
C LEU A 80 2.41 2.16 -15.58
N PRO A 81 3.40 1.43 -15.05
CA PRO A 81 3.53 1.27 -13.61
C PRO A 81 4.21 2.50 -12.98
N VAL A 82 3.63 3.04 -11.89
CA VAL A 82 4.37 3.90 -10.97
C VAL A 82 5.43 3.03 -10.27
N HIS A 83 6.69 3.48 -10.28
CA HIS A 83 7.74 2.76 -9.57
C HIS A 83 7.42 2.65 -8.07
N ALA A 84 7.51 1.45 -7.50
CA ALA A 84 7.03 1.18 -6.15
C ALA A 84 7.67 2.08 -5.08
N SER A 85 8.97 2.37 -5.18
CA SER A 85 9.65 3.28 -4.23
C SER A 85 9.11 4.71 -4.28
N LEU A 86 8.71 5.20 -5.46
CA LEU A 86 8.13 6.52 -5.63
C LEU A 86 6.73 6.58 -5.02
N ALA A 87 5.91 5.56 -5.26
CA ALA A 87 4.59 5.43 -4.66
C ALA A 87 4.67 5.38 -3.13
N VAL A 88 5.58 4.57 -2.58
CA VAL A 88 5.80 4.47 -1.13
C VAL A 88 6.18 5.82 -0.52
N GLY A 89 7.12 6.54 -1.15
CA GLY A 89 7.54 7.86 -0.68
C GLY A 89 6.37 8.84 -0.65
N ALA A 90 5.61 8.94 -1.75
CA ALA A 90 4.46 9.82 -1.85
C ALA A 90 3.38 9.52 -0.79
N VAL A 91 3.01 8.24 -0.64
CA VAL A 91 2.03 7.80 0.36
C VAL A 91 2.53 8.05 1.77
N HIS A 92 3.79 7.71 2.07
CA HIS A 92 4.37 7.93 3.39
C HIS A 92 4.35 9.40 3.80
N HIS A 93 4.81 10.30 2.92
CA HIS A 93 4.83 11.73 3.18
C HIS A 93 3.42 12.28 3.32
N ARG A 94 2.51 11.95 2.40
CA ARG A 94 1.10 12.36 2.47
C ARG A 94 0.47 12.00 3.81
N LEU A 95 0.54 10.72 4.20
CA LEU A 95 -0.08 10.26 5.44
C LEU A 95 0.60 10.88 6.68
N THR A 96 1.89 11.19 6.61
CA THR A 96 2.59 11.87 7.71
C THR A 96 2.13 13.32 7.86
N GLU A 97 2.03 14.05 6.75
CA GLU A 97 1.56 15.44 6.71
C GLU A 97 0.11 15.58 7.19
N GLN A 98 -0.73 14.56 6.94
CA GLN A 98 -2.12 14.53 7.39
C GLN A 98 -2.31 13.94 8.79
N GLY A 99 -1.23 13.51 9.46
CA GLY A 99 -1.29 12.90 10.80
C GLY A 99 -1.86 11.47 10.82
N LEU A 100 -1.98 10.82 9.67
CA LEU A 100 -2.61 9.50 9.47
C LEU A 100 -1.62 8.32 9.44
N ARG A 101 -0.30 8.59 9.44
CA ARG A 101 0.71 7.53 9.28
C ARG A 101 0.71 6.52 10.43
N CYS A 102 0.36 6.93 11.64
CA CYS A 102 0.27 6.02 12.79
C CYS A 102 -0.97 5.11 12.75
N ASP A 103 -1.95 5.43 11.92
CA ASP A 103 -3.23 4.71 11.83
C ASP A 103 -3.23 3.62 10.76
N SER A 104 -2.13 3.49 10.01
CA SER A 104 -2.02 2.56 8.89
C SER A 104 -0.64 1.92 8.72
N ASN A 105 -0.60 0.81 7.99
CA ASN A 105 0.60 0.13 7.53
C ASN A 105 0.68 0.21 6.02
N ILE A 106 1.88 0.41 5.47
CA ILE A 106 2.09 0.40 4.02
C ILE A 106 2.75 -0.94 3.68
N LEU A 107 2.10 -1.70 2.80
CA LEU A 107 2.57 -2.96 2.27
C LEU A 107 2.76 -2.83 0.77
N VAL A 108 3.80 -3.47 0.24
CA VAL A 108 4.18 -3.34 -1.17
C VAL A 108 4.29 -4.72 -1.79
N GLU A 109 3.55 -4.92 -2.88
CA GLU A 109 3.67 -6.07 -3.76
C GLU A 109 4.22 -5.58 -5.09
N THR A 110 5.49 -5.88 -5.37
CA THR A 110 6.18 -5.30 -6.52
C THR A 110 7.09 -6.28 -7.24
N ALA A 111 7.15 -6.15 -8.56
CA ALA A 111 8.12 -6.85 -9.41
C ALA A 111 9.46 -6.09 -9.56
N THR A 112 9.58 -4.87 -9.02
CA THR A 112 10.80 -4.05 -9.16
C THR A 112 11.82 -4.28 -8.04
N ALA A 113 11.43 -4.91 -6.93
CA ALA A 113 12.35 -5.28 -5.85
C ALA A 113 13.26 -6.43 -6.32
N ARG A 114 14.59 -6.20 -6.33
CA ARG A 114 15.58 -7.18 -6.81
C ARG A 114 16.72 -7.40 -5.81
N ASP A 115 17.35 -6.32 -5.38
CA ASP A 115 18.54 -6.36 -4.53
C ASP A 115 18.27 -5.66 -3.18
N PRO A 116 18.87 -6.15 -2.07
CA PRO A 116 18.75 -5.55 -0.74
C PRO A 116 19.57 -4.27 -0.55
#